data_AF-F0R729-F1
#
_entry.id   AF-F0R729-F1
#
_cell.length_a   1.000
_cell.length_b   1.000
_cell.length_c   1.000
_cell.angle_alpha   90.00
_cell.angle_beta   90.00
_cell.angle_gamma   90.00
#
_symmetry.space_group_name_H-M   'P 1'
#
loop_
_entity.id
_entity.type
_entity.pdbx_description
1 polymer ?
#
loop_
_entity_poly.entity_id
_entity_poly.type
_entity_poly.pdbx_seq_one_letter_code
_entity_poly.pdbx_strand_id
1 'polypeptide(L)'
;MSITSIEIKFSKVGINRIDQPRKVNYIPVAVLQFDNLPKKKRIYLDGLLSDKKSVKQVLAGETFIALKIDDDFIVYDLEGSRQGQVSAKEYGELIQVNENSFILCKDRTVTWINDCGKVIQSRELSDEEYENIHEK
;
A
#
# COMPACT_ATOMS: atom_id res chain seq x y z
N MET A 1 12.64 -2.85 15.10
CA MET A 1 11.31 -3.37 15.47
C MET A 1 10.61 -3.56 14.16
N SER A 2 10.47 -4.80 13.74
CA SER A 2 10.14 -5.10 12.35
C SER A 2 8.77 -5.74 12.27
N ILE A 3 8.01 -5.39 11.23
CA ILE A 3 6.69 -5.96 10.98
C ILE A 3 6.88 -7.39 10.52
N THR A 4 6.31 -8.36 11.24
CA THR A 4 6.40 -9.79 10.91
C THR A 4 5.16 -10.29 10.17
N SER A 5 4.04 -9.59 10.31
CA SER A 5 2.81 -9.90 9.58
C SER A 5 1.91 -8.66 9.47
N ILE A 6 1.26 -8.52 8.32
CA ILE A 6 0.23 -7.52 8.07
C ILE A 6 -1.04 -8.19 7.54
N GLU A 7 -2.18 -7.79 8.08
CA GLU A 7 -3.51 -8.16 7.60
C GLU A 7 -4.36 -6.89 7.44
N ILE A 8 -5.07 -6.72 6.33
CA ILE A 8 -6.03 -5.62 6.16
C ILE A 8 -7.44 -6.10 6.46
N LYS A 9 -8.07 -5.44 7.41
CA LYS A 9 -9.50 -5.58 7.73
C LYS A 9 -10.26 -4.33 7.31
N PHE A 10 -11.57 -4.43 7.30
CA PHE A 10 -12.44 -3.31 6.92
C PHE A 10 -13.48 -3.07 7.99
N SER A 11 -13.48 -1.87 8.56
CA SER A 11 -14.54 -1.41 9.45
C SER A 11 -15.67 -0.82 8.62
N LYS A 12 -16.89 -1.35 8.77
CA LYS A 12 -18.07 -0.91 8.02
C LYS A 12 -18.69 0.32 8.68
N VAL A 13 -18.81 1.41 7.94
CA VAL A 13 -19.43 2.66 8.40
C VAL A 13 -20.65 2.97 7.52
N GLY A 14 -21.77 3.29 8.15
CA GLY A 14 -22.95 3.77 7.45
C GLY A 14 -23.00 5.29 7.47
N ILE A 15 -22.99 5.90 6.29
CA ILE A 15 -23.18 7.35 6.15
C ILE A 15 -24.64 7.58 5.76
N ASN A 16 -25.37 8.27 6.63
CA ASN A 16 -26.71 8.75 6.34
C ASN A 16 -26.61 10.19 5.83
N ARG A 17 -27.25 10.48 4.70
CA ARG A 17 -27.48 11.85 4.22
C ARG A 17 -28.99 12.08 4.18
N ILE A 18 -29.40 13.31 4.47
CA ILE A 18 -30.83 13.70 4.40
C ILE A 18 -31.31 13.41 2.96
N ASP A 19 -32.48 12.78 2.85
CA ASP A 19 -33.14 12.41 1.59
C ASP A 19 -32.35 11.47 0.65
N GLN A 20 -31.35 10.74 1.18
CA GLN A 20 -30.64 9.71 0.42
C GLN A 20 -30.61 8.37 1.14
N PRO A 21 -30.64 7.24 0.41
CA PRO A 21 -30.46 5.93 1.00
C PRO A 21 -29.10 5.83 1.70
N ARG A 22 -29.06 5.13 2.83
CA ARG A 22 -27.84 4.90 3.62
C ARG A 22 -26.75 4.32 2.72
N LYS A 23 -25.62 5.04 2.60
CA LYS A 23 -24.45 4.55 1.88
C LYS A 23 -23.52 3.82 2.84
N VAL A 24 -23.14 2.60 2.49
CA VAL A 24 -22.11 1.84 3.21
C VAL A 24 -20.74 2.24 2.66
N ASN A 25 -19.82 2.57 3.56
CA ASN A 25 -18.42 2.75 3.26
C ASN A 25 -17.57 1.90 4.21
N TYR A 26 -16.30 1.76 3.88
CA TYR A 26 -15.34 0.92 4.59
C TYR A 26 -14.11 1.74 4.95
N ILE A 27 -13.70 1.68 6.21
CA ILE A 27 -12.40 2.19 6.65
C ILE A 27 -11.41 1.03 6.66
N PRO A 28 -10.30 1.10 5.92
CA PRO A 28 -9.26 0.09 5.98
C PRO A 28 -8.56 0.13 7.34
N VAL A 29 -8.31 -1.04 7.91
CA VAL A 29 -7.67 -1.22 9.22
C VAL A 29 -6.50 -2.18 9.05
N ALA A 30 -5.28 -1.67 9.19
CA ALA A 30 -4.09 -2.50 9.24
C ALA A 30 -3.96 -3.16 10.60
N VAL A 31 -3.83 -4.49 10.61
CA VAL A 31 -3.55 -5.28 11.79
C VAL A 31 -2.12 -5.79 11.68
N LEU A 32 -1.23 -5.17 12.44
CA LEU A 32 0.21 -5.44 12.40
C LEU A 32 0.63 -6.34 13.54
N GLN A 33 1.47 -7.33 13.24
CA GLN A 33 2.25 -8.08 14.23
C GLN A 33 3.69 -7.61 14.15
N PHE A 34 4.28 -7.31 15.30
CA PHE A 34 5.70 -6.98 15.42
C PHE A 34 6.44 -8.12 16.12
N ASP A 35 7.74 -8.23 15.85
CA ASP A 35 8.64 -9.20 16.45
C ASP A 35 8.72 -9.10 17.99
N ASN A 36 8.69 -7.88 18.52
CA ASN A 36 8.88 -7.58 19.93
C ASN A 36 7.58 -7.30 20.71
N LEU A 37 6.41 -7.35 20.06
CA LEU A 37 5.12 -7.10 20.71
C LEU A 37 4.28 -8.37 20.82
N PRO A 38 3.77 -8.74 22.02
CA PRO A 38 2.94 -9.92 22.18
C PRO A 38 1.53 -9.75 21.59
N LYS A 39 1.10 -8.52 21.29
CA LYS A 39 -0.23 -8.20 20.78
C LYS A 39 -0.13 -7.49 19.43
N LYS A 40 -1.08 -7.81 18.55
CA LYS A 40 -1.25 -7.11 17.27
C LYS A 40 -1.67 -5.65 17.50
N LYS A 41 -1.01 -4.70 16.82
CA LYS A 41 -1.42 -3.29 16.76
C LYS A 41 -2.50 -3.15 15.67
N ARG A 42 -3.55 -2.38 15.95
CA ARG A 42 -4.60 -2.06 14.96
C ARG A 42 -4.50 -0.58 14.64
N ILE A 43 -4.34 -0.27 13.36
CA ILE A 43 -4.18 1.08 12.85
C ILE A 43 -5.29 1.33 11.84
N TYR A 44 -6.04 2.41 12.02
CA TYR A 44 -7.03 2.86 11.05
C TYR A 44 -6.31 3.68 10.00
N LEU A 45 -6.37 3.25 8.75
CA LEU A 45 -5.75 3.97 7.65
C LEU A 45 -6.72 5.05 7.19
N ASP A 46 -6.21 6.27 7.00
CA ASP A 46 -7.00 7.40 6.51
C ASP A 46 -7.67 7.08 5.16
N GLY A 47 -8.87 7.59 4.97
CA GLY A 47 -9.67 7.36 3.78
C GLY A 47 -10.85 6.41 3.95
N LEU A 48 -11.82 6.59 3.05
CA LEU A 48 -13.07 5.83 2.99
C LEU A 48 -13.19 5.17 1.63
N LEU A 49 -13.46 3.86 1.65
CA LEU A 49 -13.68 3.06 0.45
C LEU A 49 -15.17 2.80 0.27
N SER A 50 -15.68 2.97 -0.95
CA SER A 50 -17.05 2.55 -1.28
C SER A 50 -17.17 1.04 -1.46
N ASP A 51 -16.09 0.36 -1.85
CA ASP A 51 -16.00 -1.10 -1.96
C ASP A 51 -14.65 -1.58 -1.41
N LYS A 52 -14.67 -2.59 -0.53
CA LYS A 52 -13.44 -3.21 -0.01
C LYS A 52 -12.64 -3.97 -1.09
N LYS A 53 -13.28 -4.38 -2.19
CA LYS A 53 -12.64 -5.09 -3.31
C LYS A 53 -11.75 -4.17 -4.16
N SER A 54 -11.77 -2.86 -3.95
CA SER A 54 -10.86 -1.94 -4.62
C SER A 54 -9.42 -2.09 -4.11
N VAL A 55 -9.21 -2.58 -2.88
CA VAL A 55 -7.88 -2.92 -2.38
C VAL A 55 -7.40 -4.19 -3.08
N LYS A 56 -6.43 -4.05 -3.97
CA LYS A 56 -5.86 -5.15 -4.77
C LYS A 56 -4.60 -5.75 -4.14
N GLN A 57 -3.84 -4.96 -3.40
CA GLN A 57 -2.57 -5.38 -2.82
C GLN A 57 -2.28 -4.61 -1.54
N VAL A 58 -1.49 -5.21 -0.67
CA VAL A 58 -1.02 -4.65 0.60
C VAL A 58 0.47 -4.88 0.66
N LEU A 59 1.22 -3.85 1.04
CA LEU A 59 2.65 -3.94 1.29
C LEU A 59 3.01 -3.12 2.53
N ALA A 60 4.08 -3.52 3.21
CA ALA A 60 4.55 -2.85 4.41
C ALA A 60 6.08 -2.89 4.46
N GLY A 61 6.68 -1.74 4.72
CA GLY A 61 8.08 -1.63 5.14
C GLY A 61 8.17 -1.49 6.66
N GLU A 62 9.35 -1.13 7.18
CA GLU A 62 9.56 -0.86 8.59
C GLU A 62 8.91 0.45 9.05
N THR A 63 8.71 1.41 8.14
CA THR A 63 8.25 2.77 8.45
C THR A 63 6.90 3.12 7.83
N PHE A 64 6.37 2.27 6.95
CA PHE A 64 5.18 2.58 6.17
C PHE A 64 4.31 1.37 5.85
N ILE A 65 3.06 1.67 5.48
CA ILE A 65 2.10 0.74 4.92
C ILE A 65 1.64 1.33 3.59
N ALA A 66 1.52 0.54 2.53
CA ALA A 66 0.85 0.98 1.32
C ALA A 66 -0.23 0.00 0.87
N LEU A 67 -1.32 0.58 0.35
CA LEU A 67 -2.41 -0.17 -0.27
C LEU A 67 -2.44 0.15 -1.77
N LYS A 68 -2.43 -0.89 -2.61
CA LYS A 68 -2.82 -0.73 -4.02
C LYS A 68 -4.34 -0.67 -4.06
N ILE A 69 -4.89 0.51 -4.27
CA ILE A 69 -6.32 0.76 -4.42
C ILE A 69 -6.56 1.10 -5.88
N ASP A 70 -7.27 0.22 -6.58
CA ASP A 70 -7.42 0.28 -8.04
C ASP A 70 -6.05 0.37 -8.74
N ASP A 71 -5.71 1.51 -9.34
CA ASP A 71 -4.48 1.75 -10.10
C ASP A 71 -3.47 2.63 -9.33
N ASP A 72 -3.64 2.82 -8.03
CA ASP A 72 -2.82 3.71 -7.21
C ASP A 72 -2.31 3.02 -5.95
N PHE A 73 -1.04 3.23 -5.64
CA PHE A 73 -0.46 2.92 -4.34
C PHE A 73 -0.65 4.12 -3.41
N ILE A 74 -1.48 3.97 -2.39
CA ILE A 74 -1.64 4.98 -1.33
C ILE A 74 -0.75 4.60 -0.17
N VAL A 75 0.13 5.53 0.24
CA VAL A 75 1.14 5.30 1.27
C VAL A 75 0.72 5.96 2.57
N TYR A 76 0.90 5.24 3.68
CA TYR A 76 0.54 5.64 5.04
C TYR A 76 1.73 5.44 5.97
N ASP A 77 1.80 6.27 7.02
CA ASP A 77 2.68 6.01 8.16
C ASP A 77 2.13 4.90 9.08
N LEU A 78 2.90 4.51 10.10
CA LEU A 78 2.49 3.50 11.09
C LEU A 78 1.46 3.98 12.13
N GLU A 79 1.00 5.22 12.03
CA GLU A 79 -0.13 5.75 12.77
C GLU A 79 -1.40 5.84 11.91
N GLY A 80 -1.29 5.53 10.61
CA GLY A 80 -2.39 5.46 9.66
C GLY A 80 -2.66 6.74 8.90
N SER A 81 -1.82 7.77 9.04
CA SER A 81 -1.96 9.02 8.29
C SER A 81 -1.46 8.84 6.87
N ARG A 82 -2.20 9.36 5.90
CA ARG A 82 -1.82 9.32 4.49
C ARG A 82 -0.63 10.25 4.23
N GLN A 83 0.45 9.68 3.71
CA GLN A 83 1.69 10.40 3.38
C GLN A 83 1.77 10.77 1.90
N GLY A 84 1.30 9.90 1.01
CA GLY A 84 1.39 10.13 -0.43
C GLY A 84 0.59 9.14 -1.27
N GLN A 85 0.74 9.29 -2.59
CA GLN A 85 0.13 8.43 -3.58
C GLN A 85 1.05 8.35 -4.80
N VAL A 86 1.14 7.15 -5.38
CA VAL A 86 1.88 6.88 -6.61
C VAL A 86 1.02 6.06 -7.56
N SER A 87 0.99 6.42 -8.84
CA SER A 87 0.18 5.71 -9.83
C SER A 87 0.89 4.46 -10.36
N ALA A 88 0.21 3.31 -10.24
CA ALA A 88 0.65 2.06 -10.88
C ALA A 88 0.58 2.14 -12.41
N LYS A 89 -0.26 3.02 -12.99
CA LYS A 89 -0.22 3.27 -14.45
C LYS A 89 1.07 3.94 -14.89
N GLU A 90 1.63 4.80 -14.05
CA GLU A 90 2.84 5.56 -14.36
C GLU A 90 4.10 4.72 -14.13
N TYR A 91 4.16 4.00 -13.01
CA TYR A 91 5.37 3.31 -12.54
C TYR A 91 5.28 1.78 -12.54
N GLY A 92 4.12 1.22 -12.87
CA GLY A 92 3.92 -0.20 -13.09
C GLY A 92 3.60 -1.01 -11.83
N GLU A 93 4.02 -2.27 -11.85
CA GLU A 93 3.67 -3.26 -10.83
C GLU A 93 4.74 -3.38 -9.75
N LEU A 94 4.33 -3.81 -8.56
CA LEU A 94 5.25 -4.02 -7.43
C LEU A 94 6.16 -5.21 -7.71
N ILE A 95 7.48 -5.00 -7.62
CA ILE A 95 8.47 -6.08 -7.71
C ILE A 95 9.14 -6.39 -6.37
N GLN A 96 9.31 -5.39 -5.50
CA GLN A 96 10.02 -5.56 -4.23
C GLN A 96 9.60 -4.52 -3.20
N VAL A 97 9.64 -4.92 -1.92
CA VAL A 97 9.46 -4.04 -0.76
C VAL A 97 10.74 -4.08 0.06
N ASN A 98 11.22 -2.90 0.45
CA ASN A 98 12.38 -2.70 1.32
C ASN A 98 11.92 -2.06 2.64
N GLU A 99 12.86 -1.82 3.54
CA GLU A 99 12.58 -1.23 4.86
C GLU A 99 11.85 0.13 4.75
N ASN A 100 12.36 1.06 3.94
CA ASN A 100 11.82 2.42 3.82
C ASN A 100 11.44 2.81 2.38
N SER A 101 11.32 1.81 1.50
CA SER A 101 10.94 2.03 0.11
C SER A 101 10.30 0.80 -0.50
N PHE A 102 9.67 0.95 -1.66
CA PHE A 102 9.25 -0.15 -2.50
C PHE A 102 9.61 0.16 -3.95
N ILE A 103 9.76 -0.89 -4.75
CA ILE A 103 10.22 -0.79 -6.13
C ILE A 103 9.06 -1.21 -7.04
N LEU A 104 8.71 -0.31 -7.95
CA LEU A 104 7.75 -0.56 -9.02
C LEU A 104 8.51 -0.76 -10.33
N CYS A 105 8.01 -1.63 -11.20
CA CYS A 105 8.56 -1.85 -12.52
C CYS A 105 7.49 -1.65 -13.59
N LYS A 106 7.80 -0.78 -14.55
CA LYS A 106 7.00 -0.59 -15.77
C LYS A 106 7.90 -0.75 -16.98
N ASP A 107 7.48 -1.61 -17.89
CA ASP A 107 8.29 -2.00 -19.05
C ASP A 107 9.68 -2.40 -18.53
N ARG A 108 10.75 -1.70 -18.90
CA ARG A 108 12.12 -1.98 -18.41
C ARG A 108 12.62 -1.00 -17.35
N THR A 109 11.77 -0.13 -16.83
CA THR A 109 12.16 0.88 -15.85
C THR A 109 11.73 0.50 -14.45
N VAL A 110 12.70 0.34 -13.56
CA VAL A 110 12.47 0.21 -12.12
C VAL A 110 12.53 1.57 -11.45
N THR A 111 11.56 1.83 -10.57
CA THR A 111 11.44 3.10 -9.84
C THR A 111 11.31 2.81 -8.35
N TRP A 112 12.16 3.46 -7.55
CA TRP A 112 12.13 3.39 -6.10
C TRP A 112 11.23 4.48 -5.57
N ILE A 113 10.24 4.09 -4.78
CA ILE A 113 9.30 4.96 -4.10
C ILE A 113 9.58 4.91 -2.60
N ASN A 114 9.73 6.07 -1.94
CA ASN A 114 9.94 6.12 -0.50
C ASN A 114 8.65 5.91 0.31
N ASP A 115 8.81 5.83 1.63
CA ASP A 115 7.77 5.81 2.66
C ASP A 115 6.79 7.00 2.64
N CYS A 116 7.05 8.04 1.85
CA CYS A 116 6.15 9.17 1.63
C CYS A 116 5.46 9.13 0.26
N GLY A 117 5.64 8.07 -0.54
CA GLY A 117 5.07 7.97 -1.88
C GLY A 117 5.71 8.93 -2.89
N LYS A 118 7.02 9.20 -2.75
CA LYS A 118 7.78 10.02 -3.71
C LYS A 118 8.85 9.18 -4.40
N VAL A 119 9.10 9.48 -5.67
CA VAL A 119 10.20 8.89 -6.44
C VAL A 119 11.53 9.31 -5.83
N ILE A 120 12.35 8.33 -5.49
CA ILE A 120 13.75 8.52 -5.05
C ILE A 120 14.66 8.53 -6.29
N GLN A 121 14.52 7.50 -7.13
CA GLN A 121 15.31 7.29 -8.33
C GLN A 121 14.58 6.32 -9.28
N SER A 122 14.94 6.40 -10.56
CA SER A 122 14.55 5.42 -11.59
C SER A 122 15.78 4.94 -12.35
N ARG A 123 15.76 3.68 -12.77
CA ARG A 123 16.83 3.07 -13.57
C ARG A 123 16.22 2.12 -14.60
N GLU A 124 16.79 2.10 -15.79
CA GLU A 124 16.48 1.08 -16.79
C GLU A 124 17.25 -0.22 -16.49
N LEU A 125 16.56 -1.35 -16.56
CA LEU A 125 17.11 -2.67 -16.36
C LEU A 125 17.88 -3.14 -17.60
N SER A 126 18.94 -3.92 -17.39
CA SER A 126 19.52 -4.70 -18.48
C SER A 126 18.56 -5.82 -18.92
N ASP A 127 18.79 -6.39 -20.10
CA ASP A 127 18.01 -7.54 -20.58
C ASP A 127 18.04 -8.71 -19.58
N GLU A 128 19.21 -9.04 -19.05
CA GLU A 128 19.39 -10.10 -18.04
C GLU A 128 18.61 -9.81 -16.75
N GLU A 129 18.63 -8.57 -16.25
CA GLU A 129 17.89 -8.20 -15.04
C GLU A 129 16.36 -8.27 -15.27
N TYR A 130 15.92 -7.87 -16.46
CA TYR A 130 14.51 -7.89 -16.84
C TYR A 130 13.95 -9.31 -16.93
N GLU A 131 14.68 -10.22 -17.58
CA GLU A 131 14.32 -11.64 -17.66
C GLU A 131 14.19 -12.27 -16.27
N ASN A 132 15.16 -12.02 -15.38
CA ASN A 132 15.15 -12.56 -14.01
C ASN A 132 13.94 -12.11 -13.16
N ILE A 133 13.37 -10.94 -13.44
CA ILE A 133 12.18 -10.43 -12.73
C ILE A 133 10.90 -11.10 -13.23
N HIS A 134 10.85 -11.50 -14.50
CA HIS A 134 9.64 -12.01 -15.15
C HIS A 134 9.61 -13.55 -15.33
N GLU A 135 10.71 -14.26 -15.05
CA GLU A 135 10.77 -15.73 -15.09
C GLU A 135 10.31 -16.45 -13.80
N LYS A 136 9.67 -15.75 -12.85
CA LYS A 136 9.08 -16.34 -11.63
C LYS A 136 7.57 -16.52 -11.75
#